data_AF-A0A661HFM5-F1
#
_entry.id   AF-A0A661HFM5-F1
#
_cell.length_a   1.000
_cell.length_b   1.000
_cell.length_c   1.000
_cell.angle_alpha   90.00
_cell.angle_beta   90.00
_cell.angle_gamma   90.00
#
_symmetry.space_group_name_H-M   'P 1'
#
loop_
_entity.id
_entity.type
_entity.pdbx_description
1 polymer ?
#
loop_
_entity_poly.entity_id
_entity_poly.type
_entity_poly.pdbx_seq_one_letter_code
_entity_poly.pdbx_strand_id
1 'polypeptide(L)'
;LKTIDDLEEFMKEVRGKIPFTSKVEIECESLDMVQNAMKAGADIVMCDNMSLIQTKEVVAYRNENYPHILLEASGNVTIDTIKEIAETGVDAISSGSIIHQANWIDLSMKVEDL
;
A
#
# COMPACT_ATOMS: atom_id res chain seq x y z
N LEU A 1 -13.77 -1.91 1.27
CA LEU A 1 -14.84 -0.93 1.61
C LEU A 1 -16.25 -1.34 1.21
N LYS A 2 -16.46 -2.09 0.11
CA LYS A 2 -17.79 -2.48 -0.39
C LYS A 2 -18.66 -3.31 0.58
N THR A 3 -18.12 -3.76 1.71
CA THR A 3 -18.79 -4.58 2.73
C THR A 3 -18.90 -3.91 4.11
N ILE A 4 -18.44 -2.66 4.25
CA ILE A 4 -18.52 -1.89 5.50
C ILE A 4 -19.40 -0.67 5.21
N ASP A 5 -20.55 -0.61 5.88
CA ASP A 5 -21.54 0.45 5.64
C ASP A 5 -21.10 1.80 6.23
N ASP A 6 -20.51 1.79 7.43
CA ASP A 6 -19.95 2.98 8.09
C ASP A 6 -18.49 2.73 8.49
N LEU A 7 -17.57 3.32 7.73
CA LEU A 7 -16.14 3.18 7.97
C LEU A 7 -15.68 3.90 9.24
N GLU A 8 -16.30 5.03 9.61
CA GLU A 8 -15.91 5.80 10.79
C GLU A 8 -16.29 5.04 12.07
N GLU A 9 -17.47 4.43 12.10
CA GLU A 9 -17.91 3.58 13.21
C GLU A 9 -17.00 2.34 13.34
N PHE A 10 -16.72 1.67 12.22
CA PHE A 10 -15.81 0.52 12.20
C PHE A 10 -14.41 0.88 12.72
N MET A 11 -13.87 2.02 12.29
CA MET A 11 -12.56 2.49 12.76
C MET A 11 -12.56 2.77 14.26
N LYS A 12 -13.63 3.34 14.83
CA LYS A 12 -13.74 3.51 16.29
C LYS A 12 -13.72 2.17 17.03
N GLU A 13 -14.44 1.18 16.53
CA GLU A 13 -14.45 -0.16 17.12
C GLU A 13 -13.07 -0.82 17.08
N VAL A 14 -12.39 -0.78 15.93
CA VAL A 14 -11.05 -1.34 15.76
C VAL A 14 -10.05 -0.69 16.72
N ARG A 15 -10.08 0.64 16.85
CA ARG A 15 -9.19 1.38 17.78
C ARG A 15 -9.42 1.04 19.24
N GLY A 16 -10.63 0.58 19.62
CA GLY A 16 -10.91 0.06 20.95
C GLY A 16 -10.34 -1.35 21.22
N LYS A 17 -9.93 -2.09 20.18
CA LYS A 17 -9.50 -3.49 20.25
C LYS A 17 -8.02 -3.72 20.00
N ILE A 18 -7.31 -2.73 19.44
CA ILE A 18 -5.88 -2.83 19.12
C ILE A 18 -5.05 -1.88 20.00
N PRO A 19 -3.78 -2.22 20.32
CA PRO A 19 -2.88 -1.29 20.99
C PRO A 19 -2.71 0.01 20.19
N PHE A 20 -2.47 1.13 20.88
CA PHE A 20 -2.26 2.43 20.23
C PHE A 20 -1.05 2.47 19.27
N THR A 21 -0.13 1.50 19.38
CA THR A 21 1.03 1.34 18.50
C THR A 21 0.73 0.54 17.22
N SER A 22 -0.42 -0.14 17.15
CA SER A 22 -0.82 -0.92 15.98
C SER A 22 -1.45 -0.01 14.93
N LYS A 23 -0.94 -0.10 13.70
CA LYS A 23 -1.45 0.67 12.56
C LYS A 23 -2.61 -0.06 11.87
N VAL A 24 -3.53 0.72 11.31
CA VAL A 24 -4.60 0.25 10.44
C VAL A 24 -4.35 0.77 9.03
N GLU A 25 -4.26 -0.16 8.09
CA GLU A 25 -4.15 0.11 6.67
C GLU A 25 -5.48 -0.14 5.97
N ILE A 26 -5.83 0.72 5.01
CA ILE A 26 -7.06 0.60 4.21
C ILE A 26 -6.73 0.61 2.72
N GLU A 27 -7.10 -0.47 2.04
CA GLU A 27 -7.01 -0.62 0.59
C GLU A 27 -8.07 0.20 -0.14
N CYS A 28 -7.62 0.97 -1.14
CA CYS A 28 -8.43 1.89 -1.93
C CYS A 28 -8.15 1.75 -3.42
N GLU A 29 -9.22 1.69 -4.22
CA GLU A 29 -9.17 1.60 -5.70
C GLU A 29 -9.43 2.97 -6.38
N SER A 30 -9.79 4.01 -5.61
CA SER A 30 -10.18 5.33 -6.13
C SER A 30 -9.89 6.47 -5.15
N LEU A 31 -9.83 7.71 -5.68
CA LEU A 31 -9.62 8.90 -4.85
C LEU A 31 -10.73 9.09 -3.81
N ASP A 32 -11.99 8.82 -4.15
CA ASP A 32 -13.11 8.92 -3.21
C ASP A 32 -12.95 7.94 -2.02
N MET A 33 -12.48 6.71 -2.29
CA MET A 33 -12.18 5.73 -1.24
C MET A 33 -11.03 6.20 -0.35
N VAL A 34 -9.97 6.76 -0.96
CA VAL A 34 -8.82 7.34 -0.25
C VAL A 34 -9.28 8.46 0.68
N GLN A 35 -10.10 9.40 0.19
CA GLN A 35 -10.61 10.51 0.99
C GLN A 35 -11.43 10.01 2.19
N ASN A 36 -12.30 9.02 1.97
CA ASN A 36 -13.08 8.40 3.03
C ASN A 36 -12.20 7.66 4.05
N ALA A 37 -11.18 6.93 3.59
CA ALA A 37 -10.24 6.22 4.46
C ALA A 37 -9.41 7.16 5.33
N MET A 38 -8.90 8.25 4.76
CA MET A 38 -8.15 9.27 5.48
C MET A 38 -9.03 9.98 6.52
N LYS A 39 -10.25 10.37 6.13
CA LYS A 39 -11.23 10.98 7.05
C LYS A 39 -11.58 10.04 8.21
N ALA A 40 -11.66 8.74 7.97
CA ALA A 40 -11.94 7.74 8.99
C ALA A 40 -10.74 7.44 9.93
N GLY A 41 -9.56 8.03 9.69
CA GLY A 41 -8.40 7.91 10.57
C GLY A 41 -7.52 6.68 10.29
N ALA A 42 -7.40 6.28 9.02
CA ALA A 42 -6.41 5.31 8.59
C ALA A 42 -4.98 5.78 8.94
N ASP A 43 -4.10 4.85 9.32
CA ASP A 43 -2.67 5.16 9.48
C ASP A 43 -1.91 5.09 8.15
N ILE A 44 -2.37 4.18 7.28
CA ILE A 44 -1.80 3.87 5.98
C ILE A 44 -2.96 3.72 5.00
N VAL A 45 -2.82 4.26 3.79
CA VAL A 45 -3.73 4.00 2.69
C VAL A 45 -2.98 3.32 1.56
N MET A 46 -3.45 2.14 1.17
CA MET A 46 -2.91 1.41 0.03
C MET A 46 -3.69 1.77 -1.24
N CYS A 47 -2.99 2.33 -2.22
CA CYS A 47 -3.48 2.60 -3.56
C CYS A 47 -3.38 1.30 -4.39
N ASP A 48 -4.47 0.53 -4.48
CA ASP A 48 -4.49 -0.71 -5.26
C ASP A 48 -4.82 -0.45 -6.73
N ASN A 49 -3.93 -0.89 -7.62
CA ASN A 49 -4.08 -0.82 -9.08
C ASN A 49 -4.43 0.59 -9.62
N MET A 50 -4.08 1.64 -8.90
CA MET A 50 -4.29 3.02 -9.33
C MET A 50 -3.24 3.41 -10.37
N SER A 51 -3.64 4.16 -11.40
CA SER A 51 -2.69 4.70 -12.38
C SER A 51 -1.71 5.69 -11.73
N LEU A 52 -0.58 5.96 -12.39
CA LEU A 52 0.40 6.96 -11.92
C LEU A 52 -0.22 8.34 -11.73
N ILE A 53 -1.17 8.73 -12.57
CA ILE A 53 -1.88 10.02 -12.48
C ILE A 53 -2.71 10.05 -11.19
N GLN A 54 -3.54 9.03 -10.98
CA GLN A 54 -4.37 8.93 -9.78
C GLN A 54 -3.53 8.83 -8.51
N THR A 55 -2.41 8.09 -8.55
CA THR A 55 -1.49 7.97 -7.40
C THR A 55 -0.87 9.33 -7.05
N LYS A 56 -0.47 10.13 -8.05
CA LYS A 56 0.02 11.50 -7.82
C LYS A 56 -1.07 12.42 -7.25
N GLU A 57 -2.32 12.28 -7.69
CA GLU A 57 -3.46 13.01 -7.11
C GLU A 57 -3.68 12.64 -5.64
N VAL A 58 -3.59 11.35 -5.31
CA VAL A 58 -3.67 10.87 -3.92
C VAL A 58 -2.53 11.42 -3.06
N VAL A 59 -1.29 11.39 -3.55
CA VAL A 59 -0.12 11.95 -2.85
C VAL A 59 -0.31 13.45 -2.60
N ALA A 60 -0.76 14.21 -3.60
CA ALA A 60 -1.02 15.64 -3.46
C ALA A 60 -2.11 15.91 -2.40
N TYR A 61 -3.24 15.18 -2.48
CA TYR A 61 -4.33 15.29 -1.53
C TYR A 61 -3.89 14.95 -0.09
N ARG A 62 -3.15 13.85 0.07
CA ARG A 62 -2.58 13.42 1.36
C ARG A 62 -1.68 14.52 1.93
N ASN A 63 -0.76 15.07 1.13
CA ASN A 63 0.19 16.06 1.60
C ASN A 63 -0.48 17.35 2.08
N GLU A 64 -1.57 17.75 1.41
CA GLU A 64 -2.33 18.96 1.77
C GLU A 64 -3.20 18.74 3.02
N ASN A 65 -3.87 17.60 3.13
CA ASN A 65 -4.94 17.40 4.12
C ASN A 65 -4.56 16.48 5.28
N TYR A 66 -3.74 15.46 5.03
CA TYR A 66 -3.40 14.40 5.99
C TYR A 66 -1.91 13.99 5.90
N PRO A 67 -0.95 14.91 6.11
CA PRO A 67 0.48 14.66 5.89
C PRO A 67 1.10 13.58 6.79
N HIS A 68 0.37 13.13 7.81
CA HIS A 68 0.80 12.10 8.76
C HIS A 68 0.39 10.67 8.35
N ILE A 69 -0.53 10.52 7.40
CA ILE A 69 -0.98 9.21 6.89
C ILE A 69 0.05 8.73 5.87
N LEU A 70 0.48 7.47 5.96
CA LEU A 70 1.42 6.88 4.99
C LEU A 70 0.67 6.37 3.75
N LEU A 71 1.36 6.33 2.61
CA LEU A 71 0.83 5.81 1.35
C LEU A 71 1.64 4.62 0.87
N GLU A 72 0.94 3.55 0.53
CA GLU A 72 1.50 2.39 -0.16
C GLU A 72 0.92 2.29 -1.57
N ALA A 73 1.75 2.03 -2.59
CA ALA A 73 1.26 1.63 -3.91
C ALA A 73 1.35 0.10 -4.08
N SER A 74 0.28 -0.51 -4.56
CA SER A 74 0.22 -1.95 -4.83
C SER A 74 -0.52 -2.28 -6.13
N GLY A 75 -0.39 -3.54 -6.56
CA GLY A 75 -1.02 -4.05 -7.77
C GLY A 75 -0.19 -3.85 -9.03
N ASN A 76 0.02 -4.93 -9.79
CA ASN A 76 0.71 -4.95 -11.10
C ASN A 76 2.08 -4.24 -11.15
N VAL A 77 2.80 -4.17 -10.02
CA VAL A 77 4.15 -3.59 -9.95
C VAL A 77 5.15 -4.53 -10.61
N THR A 78 5.88 -4.02 -11.61
CA THR A 78 6.96 -4.72 -12.32
C THR A 78 8.29 -3.97 -12.19
N ILE A 79 9.39 -4.59 -12.62
CA ILE A 79 10.70 -3.94 -12.65
C ILE A 79 10.71 -2.67 -13.52
N ASP A 80 9.87 -2.65 -14.57
CA ASP A 80 9.78 -1.53 -15.51
C ASP A 80 8.95 -0.39 -14.93
N THR A 81 7.92 -0.68 -14.12
CA THR A 81 6.99 0.32 -13.58
C THR A 81 7.39 0.84 -12.20
N ILE A 82 8.16 0.08 -11.41
CA ILE A 82 8.46 0.39 -10.00
C ILE A 82 9.12 1.76 -9.81
N LYS A 83 9.97 2.17 -10.76
CA LYS A 83 10.64 3.47 -10.69
C LYS A 83 9.65 4.62 -10.81
N GLU A 84 8.76 4.57 -11.80
CA GLU A 84 7.75 5.61 -12.03
C GLU A 84 6.76 5.68 -10.86
N ILE A 85 6.42 4.54 -10.26
CA ILE A 85 5.61 4.46 -9.04
C ILE A 85 6.34 5.13 -7.87
N ALA A 86 7.63 4.85 -7.65
CA ALA A 86 8.41 5.47 -6.58
C ALA A 86 8.49 7.00 -6.72
N GLU A 87 8.60 7.49 -7.96
CA GLU A 87 8.63 8.93 -8.28
C GLU A 87 7.28 9.64 -8.04
N THR A 88 6.19 8.92 -7.77
CA THR A 88 4.90 9.55 -7.40
C THR A 88 4.92 10.18 -6.01
N GLY A 89 5.82 9.74 -5.12
CA GLY A 89 5.91 10.23 -3.73
C GLY A 89 5.12 9.40 -2.71
N VAL A 90 4.79 8.15 -3.05
CA VAL A 90 4.34 7.14 -2.06
C VAL A 90 5.47 6.77 -1.10
N ASP A 91 5.13 6.32 0.10
CA ASP A 91 6.10 5.98 1.15
C ASP A 91 6.56 4.51 1.06
N ALA A 92 5.72 3.65 0.49
CA ALA A 92 5.99 2.24 0.28
C ALA A 92 5.46 1.75 -1.08
N ILE A 93 6.07 0.68 -1.58
CA ILE A 93 5.60 -0.07 -2.74
C ILE A 93 5.62 -1.55 -2.38
N SER A 94 4.49 -2.24 -2.54
CA SER A 94 4.43 -3.69 -2.43
C SER A 94 4.26 -4.34 -3.81
N SER A 95 4.86 -5.52 -3.97
CA SER A 95 4.72 -6.31 -5.20
C SER A 95 4.67 -7.79 -4.85
N GLY A 96 3.61 -8.47 -5.26
CA GLY A 96 3.51 -9.93 -5.15
C GLY A 96 4.49 -10.67 -6.07
N SER A 97 5.03 -10.01 -7.10
CA SER A 97 5.90 -10.62 -8.12
C SER A 97 7.15 -11.27 -7.52
N ILE A 98 7.68 -10.72 -6.43
CA ILE A 98 8.86 -11.26 -5.73
C ILE A 98 8.59 -12.61 -5.06
N ILE A 99 7.32 -13.03 -4.99
CA ILE A 99 6.89 -14.33 -4.45
C ILE A 99 6.39 -15.22 -5.59
N HIS A 100 5.36 -14.79 -6.34
CA HIS A 100 4.67 -15.65 -7.31
C HIS A 100 5.29 -15.65 -8.72
N GLN A 101 6.26 -14.77 -8.99
CA GLN A 101 7.00 -14.67 -10.26
C GLN A 101 8.52 -14.76 -10.03
N ALA A 102 8.96 -15.12 -8.82
CA ALA A 102 10.38 -15.24 -8.53
C ALA A 102 11.03 -16.35 -9.38
N ASN A 103 12.15 -16.02 -10.01
CA ASN A 103 12.99 -17.01 -10.68
C ASN A 103 13.86 -17.72 -9.63
N TRP A 104 13.93 -19.05 -9.72
CA TRP A 104 14.75 -19.89 -8.85
C TRP A 104 16.24 -19.72 -9.19
N ILE A 105 17.09 -19.66 -8.16
CA ILE A 105 18.54 -19.71 -8.34
C ILE A 105 18.94 -21.18 -8.43
N ASP A 106 19.62 -21.56 -9.52
CA ASP A 106 20.20 -22.90 -9.67
C ASP A 106 21.50 -22.98 -8.85
N LEU A 107 21.54 -23.90 -7.89
CA LEU A 107 22.64 -24.08 -6.96
C LEU A 107 23.20 -25.50 -7.08
N SER A 108 24.52 -25.61 -7.24
CA SER A 108 25.23 -26.90 -7.24
C SER A 108 26.46 -26.84 -6.34
N MET A 109 26.83 -28.00 -5.80
CA MET A 109 28.02 -28.17 -4.96
C MET A 109 28.96 -29.16 -5.65
N LYS A 110 30.21 -28.75 -5.89
CA LYS A 110 31.26 -29.64 -6.38
C LYS A 110 32.22 -29.95 -5.23
N VAL A 111 32.40 -31.23 -4.94
CA VAL A 111 33.39 -31.71 -3.98
C VAL A 111 34.69 -31.96 -4.73
N GLU A 112 35.82 -31.51 -4.16
CA GLU A 112 37.16 -31.80 -4.67
C GLU A 112 37.86 -32.79 -3.72
N ASP A 113 38.57 -33.77 -4.29
CA ASP A 113 39.38 -34.71 -3.52
C ASP A 113 40.64 -34.00 -2.97
N LEU A 114 41.07 -34.38 -1.76
CA LEU A 114 42.29 -33.91 -1.09
C LEU A 114 43.56 -34.52 -1.68
#